data_AF-A0A380FHP0-F1
#
_entry.id   AF-A0A380FHP0-F1
#
_cell.length_a   1.000
_cell.length_b   1.000
_cell.length_c   1.000
_cell.angle_alpha   90.00
_cell.angle_beta   90.00
_cell.angle_gamma   90.00
#
_symmetry.space_group_name_H-M   'P 1'
#
loop_
_entity.id
_entity.type
_entity.pdbx_description
1 polymer ?
#
loop_
_entity_poly.entity_id
_entity_poly.type
_entity_poly.pdbx_seq_one_letter_code
_entity_poly.pdbx_strand_id
1 'polypeptide(L)'
;MFYYSNRGPVMDYNDLGLVDFYLRELDTYLQQNNCLYVKMDPYWIYNVYDKDINPLPEYNENDALVNLFKSHGYTHHGFTTKYDTSSQVRWIGVLNLENETPASLKKAI
;
A
#
# COMPACT_ATOMS: atom_id res chain seq x y z
N MET A 1 20.45 13.08 -1.78
CA MET A 1 19.14 13.74 -2.02
C MET A 1 18.01 12.87 -1.45
N PHE A 2 16.90 13.45 -1.00
CA PHE A 2 15.71 12.73 -0.54
C PHE A 2 14.75 12.49 -1.71
N TYR A 3 14.27 11.26 -1.89
CA TYR A 3 13.27 10.89 -2.90
C TYR A 3 11.99 10.39 -2.23
N TYR A 4 10.85 10.69 -2.83
CA TYR A 4 9.55 10.23 -2.34
C TYR A 4 8.67 9.76 -3.50
N SER A 5 8.28 8.49 -3.45
CA SER A 5 7.24 7.94 -4.32
C SER A 5 5.89 8.11 -3.63
N ASN A 6 5.17 9.18 -3.98
CA ASN A 6 3.88 9.51 -3.37
C ASN A 6 2.79 8.58 -3.90
N ARG A 7 2.25 7.72 -3.03
CA ARG A 7 1.22 6.69 -3.33
C ARG A 7 1.56 5.72 -4.45
N GLY A 8 2.80 5.75 -4.93
CA GLY A 8 3.31 4.90 -5.98
C GLY A 8 4.40 3.94 -5.48
N PRO A 9 4.92 3.09 -6.37
CA PRO A 9 4.59 3.03 -7.81
C PRO A 9 3.21 2.42 -8.09
N VAL A 10 2.73 2.58 -9.32
CA VAL A 10 1.48 1.95 -9.80
C VAL A 10 1.87 0.70 -10.58
N MET A 11 1.53 -0.47 -10.04
CA MET A 11 1.80 -1.78 -10.63
C MET A 11 0.88 -2.85 -10.02
N ASP A 12 0.87 -4.05 -10.60
CA ASP A 12 0.21 -5.20 -9.98
C ASP A 12 1.06 -5.75 -8.84
N TYR A 13 0.59 -5.55 -7.61
CA TYR A 13 1.28 -5.99 -6.39
C TYR A 13 1.10 -7.48 -6.09
N ASN A 14 0.21 -8.18 -6.82
CA ASN A 14 0.08 -9.63 -6.70
C ASN A 14 1.18 -10.36 -7.47
N ASP A 15 1.77 -9.73 -8.48
CA ASP A 15 2.95 -10.22 -9.18
C ASP A 15 4.22 -9.84 -8.40
N LEU A 16 4.60 -10.69 -7.44
CA LEU A 16 5.81 -10.44 -6.64
C LEU A 16 7.09 -10.41 -7.47
N GLY A 17 7.12 -11.04 -8.65
CA GLY A 17 8.26 -10.98 -9.57
C GLY A 17 8.39 -9.59 -10.21
N LEU A 18 7.27 -8.97 -10.56
CA LEU A 18 7.23 -7.59 -11.03
C LEU A 18 7.66 -6.60 -9.93
N VAL A 19 7.17 -6.79 -8.71
CA VAL A 19 7.58 -5.96 -7.56
C VAL A 19 9.07 -6.08 -7.30
N ASP A 20 9.61 -7.31 -7.27
CA ASP A 20 11.03 -7.58 -7.08
C ASP A 20 11.90 -6.88 -8.14
N PHE A 21 11.51 -7.04 -9.41
CA PHE A 21 12.16 -6.37 -10.53
C PHE A 21 12.15 -4.85 -10.33
N TYR A 22 10.99 -4.26 -10.05
CA TYR A 22 10.87 -2.82 -9.85
C TYR A 22 11.78 -2.32 -8.72
N LEU A 23 11.81 -2.99 -7.57
CA LEU A 23 12.61 -2.57 -6.42
C LEU A 23 14.11 -2.61 -6.72
N ARG A 24 14.58 -3.62 -7.45
CA ARG A 24 15.98 -3.74 -7.88
C ARG A 24 16.38 -2.63 -8.86
N GLU A 25 15.55 -2.38 -9.88
CA GLU A 25 15.85 -1.34 -10.87
C GLU A 25 15.71 0.06 -10.26
N LEU A 26 14.80 0.25 -9.30
CA LEU A 26 14.68 1.49 -8.54
C LEU A 26 15.96 1.78 -7.75
N ASP A 27 16.52 0.79 -7.06
CA ASP A 27 17.79 0.98 -6.34
C ASP A 27 18.92 1.40 -7.30
N THR A 28 19.04 0.74 -8.44
CA THR A 28 20.01 1.10 -9.49
C THR A 28 19.84 2.56 -9.92
N TYR A 29 18.60 2.99 -10.20
CA TYR A 29 18.30 4.38 -10.55
C TYR A 29 18.66 5.36 -9.43
N LEU A 30 18.30 5.05 -8.19
CA LEU A 30 18.55 5.93 -7.04
C LEU A 30 20.04 6.10 -6.74
N GLN A 31 20.83 5.03 -6.86
CA GLN A 31 22.28 5.06 -6.70
C GLN A 31 22.95 5.96 -7.74
N GLN A 32 22.54 5.87 -9.02
CA GLN A 32 23.04 6.73 -10.09
C GLN A 32 22.70 8.21 -9.88
N ASN A 33 21.65 8.51 -9.11
CA ASN A 33 21.15 9.85 -8.86
C ASN A 33 21.48 10.37 -7.44
N ASN A 34 22.53 9.83 -6.81
CA ASN A 34 23.03 10.24 -5.49
C ASN A 34 21.91 10.35 -4.43
N CYS A 35 20.98 9.39 -4.46
CA CYS A 35 19.96 9.25 -3.44
C CYS A 35 20.60 8.95 -2.08
N LEU A 36 20.14 9.65 -1.04
CA LEU A 36 20.55 9.39 0.34
C LEU A 36 19.47 8.59 1.08
N TYR A 37 18.20 8.85 0.75
CA TYR A 37 17.06 8.20 1.37
C TYR A 37 15.87 8.26 0.41
N VAL A 38 15.13 7.16 0.31
CA VAL A 38 13.88 7.07 -0.42
C VAL A 38 12.74 6.68 0.52
N LYS A 39 11.61 7.36 0.39
CA LYS A 39 10.34 6.99 1.03
C LYS A 39 9.37 6.49 -0.03
N MET A 40 8.62 5.45 0.30
CA MET A 40 7.50 4.98 -0.50
C MET A 40 6.30 4.65 0.38
N ASP A 41 5.11 4.94 -0.12
CA ASP A 41 3.83 4.58 0.51
C ASP A 41 2.81 4.09 -0.54
N PRO A 42 3.13 3.00 -1.25
CA PRO A 42 2.35 2.52 -2.37
C PRO A 42 0.90 2.23 -2.01
N TYR A 43 -0.02 2.47 -2.95
CA TYR A 43 -1.45 2.27 -2.74
C TYR A 43 -1.86 0.81 -2.99
N TRP A 44 -1.62 -0.04 -2.00
CA TRP A 44 -2.05 -1.44 -1.98
C TRP A 44 -2.76 -1.79 -0.66
N ILE A 45 -3.53 -2.87 -0.68
CA ILE A 45 -4.34 -3.32 0.45
C ILE A 45 -3.57 -4.34 1.27
N TYR A 46 -3.28 -4.00 2.53
CA TYR A 46 -2.70 -4.96 3.48
C TYR A 46 -3.73 -5.96 3.99
N ASN A 47 -4.88 -5.46 4.44
CA ASN A 47 -5.99 -6.26 4.95
C ASN A 47 -7.31 -5.46 4.79
N VAL A 48 -8.44 -6.15 4.83
CA VAL A 48 -9.78 -5.56 4.74
C VAL A 48 -10.57 -5.92 5.99
N TYR A 49 -11.31 -4.94 6.52
CA TYR A 49 -12.07 -5.06 7.75
C TYR A 49 -13.53 -4.67 7.52
N ASP A 50 -14.42 -5.23 8.32
CA ASP A 50 -15.79 -4.75 8.44
C ASP A 50 -15.86 -3.40 9.19
N LYS A 51 -17.07 -2.86 9.32
CA LYS A 51 -17.33 -1.58 10.01
C LYS A 51 -16.97 -1.59 11.50
N ASP A 52 -16.87 -2.77 12.11
CA ASP A 52 -16.57 -2.98 13.53
C ASP A 52 -15.09 -3.40 13.73
N ILE A 53 -14.27 -3.32 12.67
CA ILE A 53 -12.83 -3.60 12.67
C ILE A 53 -12.52 -5.11 12.83
N ASN A 54 -13.46 -5.98 12.43
CA ASN A 54 -13.15 -7.41 12.31
C ASN A 54 -12.55 -7.69 10.93
N PRO A 55 -11.42 -8.42 10.82
CA PRO A 55 -10.87 -8.81 9.53
C PRO A 55 -11.88 -9.65 8.73
N LEU A 56 -12.01 -9.35 7.44
CA LEU A 56 -12.82 -10.17 6.54
C LEU A 56 -12.05 -11.44 6.15
N PRO A 57 -12.62 -12.64 6.33
CA PRO A 57 -11.90 -13.91 6.19
C PRO A 57 -11.46 -14.23 4.75
N GLU A 58 -12.09 -13.64 3.74
CA GLU A 58 -11.73 -13.79 2.33
C GLU A 58 -10.50 -12.97 1.92
N TYR A 59 -10.02 -12.05 2.77
CA TYR A 59 -8.81 -11.28 2.55
C TYR A 59 -7.71 -11.76 3.49
N ASN A 60 -6.56 -12.09 2.92
CA ASN A 60 -5.38 -12.45 3.69
C ASN A 60 -4.46 -11.25 3.87
N GLU A 61 -3.74 -11.22 4.99
CA GLU A 61 -2.70 -10.24 5.21
C GLU A 61 -1.58 -10.42 4.18
N ASN A 62 -1.23 -9.32 3.50
CA ASN A 62 -0.23 -9.31 2.43
C ASN A 62 1.22 -9.18 2.98
N ASP A 63 1.56 -10.03 3.95
CA ASP A 63 2.89 -10.09 4.58
C ASP A 63 4.00 -10.39 3.58
N ALA A 64 3.71 -11.16 2.52
CA ALA A 64 4.66 -11.47 1.48
C ALA A 64 5.25 -10.20 0.85
N LEU A 65 4.41 -9.20 0.62
CA LEU A 65 4.84 -7.93 0.04
C LEU A 65 5.69 -7.12 1.03
N VAL A 66 5.28 -7.06 2.31
CA VAL A 66 6.06 -6.40 3.37
C VAL A 66 7.45 -7.03 3.48
N ASN A 67 7.52 -8.36 3.45
CA ASN A 67 8.77 -9.10 3.54
C ASN A 67 9.64 -8.94 2.29
N LEU A 68 9.03 -8.84 1.11
CA LEU A 68 9.76 -8.53 -0.12
C LEU A 68 10.42 -7.15 -0.02
N PHE A 69 9.70 -6.10 0.38
CA PHE A 69 10.31 -4.77 0.60
C PHE A 69 11.45 -4.83 1.63
N LYS A 70 11.28 -5.55 2.75
CA LYS A 70 12.35 -5.73 3.75
C LYS A 70 13.58 -6.43 3.17
N SER A 71 13.38 -7.42 2.29
CA SER A 71 14.50 -8.13 1.65
C SER A 71 15.33 -7.24 0.72
N HIS A 72 14.72 -6.16 0.18
CA HIS A 72 15.39 -5.09 -0.57
C HIS A 72 15.93 -3.95 0.32
N GLY A 73 15.97 -4.15 1.65
CA GLY A 73 16.55 -3.18 2.59
C GLY A 73 15.61 -2.06 3.04
N TYR A 74 14.33 -2.10 2.68
CA TYR A 74 13.35 -1.10 3.14
C TYR A 74 12.92 -1.37 4.58
N THR A 75 12.82 -0.31 5.38
CA THR A 75 12.33 -0.36 6.76
C THR A 75 10.84 -0.04 6.81
N HIS A 76 10.01 -1.00 7.24
CA HIS A 76 8.59 -0.75 7.48
C HIS A 76 8.38 0.10 8.74
N HIS A 77 7.66 1.23 8.61
CA HIS A 77 7.40 2.16 9.73
C HIS A 77 6.34 1.67 10.73
N GLY A 78 6.00 0.37 10.73
CA GLY A 78 4.96 -0.21 11.59
C GLY A 78 3.53 0.11 11.14
N PHE A 79 2.54 -0.57 11.72
CA PHE A 79 1.11 -0.42 11.39
C PHE A 79 0.47 0.72 12.17
N THR A 80 0.79 1.96 11.79
CA THR A 80 0.30 3.15 12.49
C THR A 80 -1.17 3.45 12.17
N THR A 81 -1.93 3.84 13.19
CA THR A 81 -3.37 4.18 13.09
C THR A 81 -3.66 5.66 13.30
N LYS A 82 -2.70 6.42 13.83
CA LYS A 82 -2.85 7.86 14.09
C LYS A 82 -2.53 8.68 12.85
N TYR A 83 -3.16 9.84 12.74
CA TYR A 83 -2.77 10.86 11.79
C TYR A 83 -1.37 11.37 12.10
N ASP A 84 -0.57 11.51 11.06
CA ASP A 84 0.81 11.96 11.12
C ASP A 84 1.05 12.93 9.96
N THR A 85 1.78 14.01 10.20
CA THR A 85 2.05 15.03 9.17
C THR A 85 3.06 14.55 8.14
N SER A 86 3.82 13.50 8.45
CA SER A 86 4.84 12.97 7.56
C SER A 86 4.33 11.84 6.65
N SER A 87 3.22 11.18 6.96
CA SER A 87 2.75 9.98 6.27
C SER A 87 1.28 10.03 5.84
N GLN A 88 0.96 9.27 4.80
CA GLN A 88 -0.40 9.16 4.29
C GLN A 88 -1.27 8.33 5.23
N VAL A 89 -2.58 8.61 5.21
CA VAL A 89 -3.58 7.82 5.94
C VAL A 89 -3.60 6.37 5.43
N ARG A 90 -3.58 5.42 6.38
CA ARG A 90 -3.52 3.97 6.11
C ARG A 90 -4.86 3.25 6.21
N TRP A 91 -5.85 3.87 6.85
CA TRP A 91 -7.20 3.33 7.01
C TRP A 91 -8.17 4.17 6.19
N ILE A 92 -8.87 3.55 5.24
CA ILE A 92 -9.79 4.23 4.34
C ILE A 92 -11.13 3.49 4.38
N GLY A 93 -12.19 4.19 4.76
CA GLY A 93 -13.56 3.67 4.61
C GLY A 93 -13.96 3.73 3.14
N VAL A 94 -14.23 2.58 2.54
CA VAL A 94 -14.62 2.47 1.13
C VAL A 94 -15.99 1.80 1.05
N LEU A 95 -16.90 2.42 0.30
CA LEU A 95 -18.16 1.80 -0.10
C LEU A 95 -17.99 1.31 -1.54
N ASN A 96 -18.00 -0.01 -1.75
CA ASN A 96 -17.98 -0.56 -3.11
C ASN A 96 -19.34 -0.31 -3.77
N LEU A 97 -19.32 0.37 -4.92
CA LEU A 97 -20.50 0.70 -5.71
C LEU A 97 -20.60 -0.14 -6.99
N GLU A 98 -19.72 -1.12 -7.15
CA GLU A 98 -19.78 -2.03 -8.28
C GLU A 98 -21.14 -2.74 -8.32
N ASN A 99 -21.81 -2.67 -9.48
CA ASN A 99 -23.17 -3.18 -9.69
C ASN A 99 -24.27 -2.52 -8.84
N GLU A 100 -23.97 -1.42 -8.14
CA GLU A 100 -24.95 -0.65 -7.37
C GLU A 100 -25.62 0.44 -8.23
N THR A 101 -26.83 0.82 -7.84
CA THR A 101 -27.58 1.94 -8.41
C THR A 101 -27.98 2.92 -7.31
N PRO A 102 -28.29 4.19 -7.63
CA PRO A 102 -28.80 5.12 -6.62
C PRO A 102 -30.04 4.61 -5.85
N ALA A 103 -30.84 3.74 -6.46
CA ALA A 103 -32.01 3.14 -5.83
C ALA A 103 -31.66 2.04 -4.83
N SER A 104 -30.65 1.20 -5.12
CA SER A 104 -30.21 0.13 -4.21
C SER A 104 -29.50 0.70 -2.98
N LEU A 105 -28.73 1.78 -3.14
CA LEU A 105 -28.03 2.45 -2.04
C LEU A 105 -28.96 3.04 -0.97
N LYS A 106 -30.13 3.56 -1.36
CA LYS A 106 -31.10 4.15 -0.43
C LYS A 106 -31.75 3.14 0.52
N LYS A 107 -31.64 1.83 0.24
CA LYS A 107 -32.19 0.77 1.10
C LYS A 107 -31.20 0.26 2.16
N ALA A 108 -29.92 0.61 2.03
CA ALA A 108 -28.84 0.02 2.81
C ALA A 108 -28.29 0.95 3.92
N ILE A 109 -28.89 2.13 4.11
CA ILE A 109 -28.52 3.13 5.14
C ILE A 109 -29.65 3.24 6.16
#